data_AF-A0A2R6RIH8-F1
#
_entry.id   AF-A0A2R6RIH8-F1
#
_cell.length_a   1.000
_cell.length_b   1.000
_cell.length_c   1.000
_cell.angle_alpha   90.00
_cell.angle_beta   90.00
_cell.angle_gamma   90.00
#
_symmetry.space_group_name_H-M   'P 1'
#
loop_
_entity.id
_entity.type
_entity.pdbx_description
1 polymer ?
#
loop_
_entity_poly.entity_id
_entity_poly.type
_entity_poly.pdbx_seq_one_letter_code
_entity_poly.pdbx_strand_id
1 'polypeptide(L)'
;MLFGLSPLSAVPDCRALESILLSVLSALEAEMVFIRNLVGGLLAELEDDIDRDKFKSLLHYSRRLASFQSRAKLVQEAIEEVLEQDEDMTAMYLTDKKNDIPRLMDDHEELEVLLESFAKQVEEIVNEAENIHVRKRQANESGWY
;
A
#
# COMPACT_ATOMS: atom_id res chain seq x y z
N MET A 1 -21.72 5.23 -12.27
CA MET A 1 -22.47 6.27 -11.54
C MET A 1 -21.45 7.28 -11.07
N LEU A 2 -21.61 8.52 -11.52
CA LEU A 2 -20.72 9.65 -11.24
C LEU A 2 -20.93 10.08 -9.79
N PHE A 3 -20.00 9.73 -8.89
CA PHE A 3 -19.90 10.41 -7.60
C PHE A 3 -19.07 11.68 -7.81
N GLY A 4 -19.64 12.78 -7.33
CA GLY A 4 -19.25 14.14 -7.64
C GLY A 4 -17.78 14.42 -7.39
N LEU A 5 -17.17 15.11 -8.36
CA LEU A 5 -15.92 15.81 -8.18
C LEU A 5 -16.11 16.85 -7.07
N SER A 6 -15.67 16.50 -5.86
CA SER A 6 -15.48 17.41 -4.74
C SER A 6 -14.43 18.49 -5.11
N PRO A 7 -14.48 19.69 -4.48
CA PRO A 7 -13.60 20.83 -4.77
C PRO A 7 -12.08 20.60 -4.80
N LEU A 8 -11.56 19.41 -4.45
CA LEU A 8 -10.15 19.04 -4.51
C LEU A 8 -9.49 19.32 -5.88
N SER A 9 -10.29 19.38 -6.96
CA SER A 9 -9.81 19.78 -8.28
C SER A 9 -9.28 21.23 -8.35
N ALA A 10 -9.51 22.09 -7.35
CA ALA A 10 -9.13 23.50 -7.41
C ALA A 10 -7.80 23.86 -6.72
N VAL A 11 -7.23 22.99 -5.86
CA VAL A 11 -6.02 23.30 -5.07
C VAL A 11 -4.77 22.62 -5.67
N PRO A 12 -3.77 23.37 -6.17
CA PRO A 12 -2.58 22.80 -6.81
C PRO A 12 -1.76 21.88 -5.90
N ASP A 13 -1.68 22.19 -4.60
CA ASP A 13 -0.84 21.46 -3.64
C ASP A 13 -1.37 20.03 -3.37
N CYS A 14 -2.70 19.85 -3.27
CA CYS A 14 -3.31 18.54 -3.11
C CYS A 14 -3.11 17.63 -4.34
N ARG A 15 -3.05 18.21 -5.56
CA ARG A 15 -2.82 17.44 -6.80
C ARG A 15 -1.40 16.86 -6.89
N ALA A 16 -0.41 17.58 -6.39
CA ALA A 16 0.97 17.10 -6.35
C ALA A 16 1.10 15.92 -5.39
N LEU A 17 0.52 16.05 -4.19
CA LEU A 17 0.46 14.97 -3.21
C LEU A 17 -0.28 13.74 -3.77
N GLU A 18 -1.49 13.92 -4.32
CA GLU A 18 -2.28 12.86 -4.95
C GLU A 18 -1.46 12.12 -6.03
N SER A 19 -0.72 12.84 -6.88
CA SER A 19 0.12 12.23 -7.91
C SER A 19 1.25 11.38 -7.33
N ILE A 20 1.87 11.83 -6.23
CA ILE A 20 2.91 11.08 -5.52
C ILE A 20 2.31 9.82 -4.89
N LEU A 21 1.17 9.95 -4.20
CA LEU A 21 0.47 8.83 -3.58
C LEU A 21 0.06 7.78 -4.64
N LEU A 22 -0.50 8.21 -5.76
CA LEU A 22 -0.82 7.32 -6.88
C LEU A 22 0.42 6.61 -7.45
N SER A 23 1.55 7.31 -7.53
CA SER A 23 2.81 6.69 -7.97
C SER A 23 3.30 5.65 -6.98
N VAL A 24 3.19 5.90 -5.67
CA VAL A 24 3.57 4.93 -4.62
C VAL A 24 2.65 3.72 -4.68
N LEU A 25 1.33 3.94 -4.79
CA LEU A 25 0.35 2.86 -4.92
C LEU A 25 0.65 1.98 -6.13
N SER A 26 0.85 2.59 -7.30
CA SER A 26 1.17 1.88 -8.54
C SER A 26 2.43 1.01 -8.41
N ALA A 27 3.44 1.51 -7.69
CA ALA A 27 4.66 0.75 -7.42
C ALA A 27 4.42 -0.45 -6.49
N LEU A 28 3.63 -0.26 -5.43
CA LEU A 28 3.26 -1.34 -4.50
C LEU A 28 2.44 -2.42 -5.20
N GLU A 29 1.45 -2.05 -6.02
CA GLU A 29 0.64 -2.98 -6.80
C GLU A 29 1.49 -3.79 -7.79
N ALA A 30 2.36 -3.12 -8.54
CA ALA A 30 3.23 -3.78 -9.51
C ALA A 30 4.16 -4.80 -8.84
N GLU A 31 4.74 -4.44 -7.69
CA GLU A 31 5.59 -5.34 -6.92
C GLU A 31 4.78 -6.51 -6.33
N MET A 32 3.58 -6.26 -5.83
CA MET A 32 2.70 -7.29 -5.31
C MET A 32 2.31 -8.32 -6.37
N VAL A 33 1.88 -7.85 -7.55
CA VAL A 33 1.56 -8.71 -8.71
C VAL A 33 2.77 -9.55 -9.11
N PHE A 34 3.96 -8.94 -9.14
CA PHE A 34 5.20 -9.65 -9.44
C PHE A 34 5.48 -10.78 -8.44
N ILE A 35 5.44 -10.49 -7.14
CA ILE A 35 5.71 -11.48 -6.09
C ILE A 35 4.65 -12.60 -6.13
N ARG A 36 3.37 -12.26 -6.31
CA ARG A 36 2.27 -13.23 -6.40
C ARG A 36 2.46 -14.21 -7.55
N ASN A 37 2.72 -13.71 -8.76
CA ASN A 37 2.89 -14.56 -9.93
C ASN A 37 4.06 -15.53 -9.75
N LEU A 38 5.12 -15.04 -9.13
CA LEU A 38 6.34 -15.81 -8.94
C LEU A 38 6.21 -16.86 -7.81
N VAL A 39 5.52 -16.54 -6.71
CA VAL A 39 5.19 -17.54 -5.68
C VAL A 39 4.19 -18.57 -6.22
N GLY A 40 3.17 -18.12 -6.96
CA GLY A 40 2.18 -19.00 -7.58
C GLY A 40 2.79 -19.99 -8.58
N GLY A 41 3.69 -19.51 -9.44
CA GLY A 41 4.41 -20.36 -10.39
C GLY A 41 5.26 -21.43 -9.69
N LEU A 42 6.00 -21.04 -8.64
CA LEU A 42 6.80 -22.00 -7.87
C LEU A 42 5.97 -23.03 -7.11
N LEU A 43 4.80 -22.65 -6.58
CA LEU A 43 3.92 -23.59 -5.91
C LEU A 43 3.37 -24.63 -6.90
N ALA A 44 2.96 -24.20 -8.10
CA ALA A 44 2.54 -25.12 -9.16
C ALA A 44 3.67 -26.09 -9.57
N GLU A 45 4.91 -25.59 -9.73
CA GLU A 45 6.05 -26.45 -10.03
C GLU A 45 6.40 -27.44 -8.91
N LEU A 46 6.13 -27.09 -7.65
CA LEU A 46 6.32 -27.96 -6.48
C LEU A 46 5.23 -29.04 -6.36
N GLU A 47 4.02 -28.76 -6.82
CA GLU A 47 2.93 -29.75 -6.92
C GLU A 47 3.27 -30.85 -7.92
N ASP A 48 3.94 -30.50 -9.03
CA ASP A 48 4.33 -31.44 -10.08
C ASP A 48 5.58 -32.27 -9.72
N ASP A 49 6.59 -31.65 -9.09
CA ASP A 49 7.84 -32.32 -8.70
C ASP A 49 8.55 -31.64 -7.52
N ILE A 50 8.79 -32.43 -6.48
CA ILE A 50 9.38 -31.97 -5.21
C ILE A 50 10.90 -31.86 -5.36
N ASP A 51 11.39 -30.61 -5.46
CA ASP A 51 12.82 -30.30 -5.61
C ASP A 51 13.33 -29.39 -4.47
N ARG A 52 14.47 -29.75 -3.89
CA ARG A 52 15.17 -28.99 -2.85
C ARG A 52 15.54 -27.58 -3.30
N ASP A 53 15.89 -27.37 -4.57
CA ASP A 53 16.23 -26.04 -5.09
C ASP A 53 14.99 -25.17 -5.30
N LYS A 54 13.83 -25.77 -5.58
CA LYS A 54 12.53 -25.09 -5.57
C LYS A 54 12.14 -24.64 -4.16
N PHE A 55 12.36 -25.46 -3.13
CA PHE A 55 12.13 -25.04 -1.73
C PHE A 55 13.05 -23.88 -1.29
N LYS A 56 14.33 -23.90 -1.69
CA LYS A 56 15.23 -22.77 -1.43
C LYS A 56 14.72 -21.49 -2.10
N SER A 57 14.26 -21.61 -3.34
CA SER A 57 13.67 -20.50 -4.09
C SER A 57 12.43 -19.96 -3.37
N LEU A 58 11.51 -20.84 -2.97
CA LEU A 58 10.32 -20.47 -2.20
C LEU A 58 10.67 -19.73 -0.89
N LEU A 59 11.71 -20.18 -0.17
CA LEU A 59 12.19 -19.49 1.03
C LEU A 59 12.76 -18.10 0.72
N HIS A 60 13.52 -17.97 -0.38
CA HIS A 60 14.03 -16.67 -0.82
C HIS A 60 12.88 -15.70 -1.11
N TYR A 61 11.87 -16.13 -1.86
CA TYR A 61 10.72 -15.29 -2.18
C TYR A 61 9.83 -14.99 -0.99
N SER A 62 9.77 -15.89 -0.01
CA SER A 62 9.12 -15.59 1.27
C SER A 62 9.80 -14.45 2.03
N ARG A 63 11.12 -14.32 1.96
CA ARG A 63 11.83 -13.19 2.58
C ARG A 63 11.54 -11.89 1.83
N ARG A 64 11.45 -11.96 0.50
CA ARG A 64 11.07 -10.81 -0.33
C ARG A 64 9.64 -10.35 -0.04
N LEU A 65 8.68 -11.28 0.08
CA LEU A 65 7.30 -10.97 0.45
C LEU A 65 7.22 -10.32 1.84
N ALA A 66 7.92 -10.85 2.84
CA ALA A 66 7.97 -10.26 4.18
C ALA A 66 8.58 -8.84 4.18
N SER A 67 9.65 -8.64 3.41
CA SER A 67 10.28 -7.32 3.26
C SER A 67 9.36 -6.32 2.53
N PHE A 68 8.61 -6.78 1.53
CA PHE A 68 7.58 -5.99 0.86
C PHE A 68 6.47 -5.58 1.84
N GLN A 69 5.91 -6.55 2.58
CA GLN A 69 4.85 -6.31 3.56
C GLN A 69 5.29 -5.31 4.63
N SER A 70 6.52 -5.44 5.15
CA SER A 70 7.06 -4.48 6.11
C SER A 70 7.16 -3.06 5.55
N ARG A 71 7.56 -2.89 4.29
CA ARG A 71 7.62 -1.56 3.66
C ARG A 71 6.23 -0.98 3.42
N ALA A 72 5.27 -1.79 2.96
CA ALA A 72 3.90 -1.35 2.76
C ALA A 72 3.25 -0.90 4.09
N LYS A 73 3.51 -1.62 5.20
CA LYS A 73 3.08 -1.21 6.54
C LYS A 73 3.69 0.13 6.97
N LEU A 74 4.98 0.35 6.74
CA LEU A 74 5.60 1.65 7.05
C LEU A 74 4.98 2.81 6.25
N VAL A 75 4.56 2.56 5.00
CA VAL A 75 3.84 3.57 4.21
C VAL A 75 2.47 3.85 4.81
N GLN A 76 1.74 2.81 5.24
CA GLN A 76 0.46 2.96 5.91
C GLN A 76 0.60 3.75 7.23
N GLU A 77 1.53 3.34 8.10
CA GLU A 77 1.81 3.99 9.39
C GLU A 77 2.13 5.47 9.21
N ALA A 78 2.95 5.82 8.21
CA ALA A 78 3.29 7.22 7.93
C ALA A 78 2.08 8.08 7.51
N ILE A 79 1.06 7.48 6.89
CA ILE A 79 -0.17 8.20 6.51
C ILE A 79 -1.12 8.31 7.70
N GLU A 80 -1.21 7.26 8.51
CA GLU A 80 -1.98 7.28 9.77
C GLU A 80 -1.43 8.34 10.74
N GLU A 81 -0.10 8.47 10.87
CA GLU A 81 0.54 9.51 11.69
C GLU A 81 0.14 10.94 11.26
N VAL A 82 -0.01 11.19 9.96
CA VAL A 82 -0.46 12.50 9.42
C VAL A 82 -1.95 12.72 9.71
N LEU A 83 -2.78 11.70 9.53
CA LEU A 83 -4.21 11.77 9.80
C LEU A 83 -4.53 12.01 11.28
N GLU A 84 -3.67 11.56 12.19
CA GLU A 84 -3.83 11.78 13.64
C GLU A 84 -3.44 13.20 14.10
N GLN A 85 -2.78 13.99 13.25
CA GLN A 85 -2.21 15.29 13.61
C GLN A 85 -2.77 16.43 12.74
N ASP A 86 -3.80 17.11 13.24
CA ASP A 86 -4.42 18.27 12.57
C ASP A 86 -3.40 19.38 12.24
N GLU A 87 -2.35 19.54 13.05
CA GLU A 87 -1.25 20.49 12.79
C GLU A 87 -0.46 20.12 11.53
N ASP A 88 -0.20 18.84 11.29
CA ASP A 88 0.50 18.34 10.10
C ASP A 88 -0.39 18.49 8.86
N MET A 89 -1.69 18.19 8.97
CA MET A 89 -2.66 18.41 7.90
C MET A 89 -2.78 19.90 7.54
N THR A 90 -2.83 20.79 8.54
CA THR A 90 -2.81 22.24 8.33
C THR A 90 -1.54 22.68 7.61
N ALA A 91 -0.38 22.10 7.96
CA ALA A 91 0.90 22.44 7.37
C ALA A 91 1.03 22.08 5.88
N MET A 92 0.18 21.17 5.36
CA MET A 92 0.18 20.76 3.95
C MET A 92 -0.40 21.81 2.98
N TYR A 93 -1.14 22.81 3.47
CA TYR A 93 -1.71 23.89 2.64
C TYR A 93 -0.70 25.01 2.35
N LEU A 94 0.30 24.70 1.52
CA LEU A 94 1.46 25.57 1.25
C LEU A 94 1.10 26.88 0.52
N THR A 95 0.17 26.85 -0.43
CA THR A 95 -0.27 28.04 -1.21
C THR A 95 -1.01 29.05 -0.34
N ASP A 96 -1.85 28.59 0.58
CA ASP A 96 -2.61 29.48 1.48
C ASP A 96 -1.71 30.09 2.54
N LYS A 97 -0.77 29.29 3.08
CA LYS A 97 0.30 29.79 3.96
C LYS A 97 1.17 30.84 3.27
N LYS A 98 1.43 30.69 1.97
CA LYS A 98 2.18 31.67 1.17
C LYS A 98 1.38 32.97 0.93
N ASN A 99 0.05 32.88 0.89
CA ASN A 99 -0.84 34.02 0.65
C ASN A 99 -1.39 34.65 1.93
N ASP A 100 -0.94 34.20 3.11
CA ASP A 100 -1.37 34.66 4.43
C ASP A 100 -2.89 34.54 4.64
N ILE A 101 -3.50 33.52 4.04
CA ILE A 101 -4.93 33.23 4.15
C ILE A 101 -5.13 32.31 5.36
N PRO A 102 -5.74 32.79 6.47
CA PRO A 102 -6.02 31.93 7.62
C PRO A 102 -7.11 30.92 7.25
N ARG A 103 -6.77 29.62 7.27
CA ARG A 103 -7.75 28.54 7.30
C ARG A 103 -8.14 28.21 8.73
N LEU A 104 -9.40 27.79 8.89
CA LEU A 104 -9.86 27.13 10.11
C LEU A 104 -9.21 25.74 10.17
N MET A 105 -8.80 25.32 11.37
CA MET A 105 -8.12 24.03 11.60
C MET A 105 -9.00 22.81 11.26
N ASP A 106 -10.31 23.00 11.07
CA ASP A 106 -11.27 21.92 10.85
C ASP A 106 -11.66 21.75 9.36
N ASP A 107 -11.02 22.49 8.44
CA ASP A 107 -11.32 22.42 6.99
C ASP A 107 -10.33 21.49 6.27
N HIS A 108 -10.33 20.22 6.68
CA HIS A 108 -9.43 19.16 6.18
C HIS A 108 -10.14 17.96 5.53
N GLU A 109 -11.48 17.95 5.50
CA GLU A 109 -12.31 16.83 5.01
C GLU A 109 -11.83 16.25 3.68
N GLU A 110 -11.43 17.12 2.75
CA GLU A 110 -10.95 16.75 1.44
C GLU A 110 -9.58 16.04 1.44
N LEU A 111 -8.66 16.51 2.28
CA LEU A 111 -7.33 15.91 2.46
C LEU A 111 -7.44 14.59 3.24
N GLU A 112 -8.28 14.56 4.27
CA GLU A 112 -8.60 13.37 5.04
C GLU A 112 -9.12 12.25 4.13
N VAL A 113 -10.14 12.53 3.31
CA VAL A 113 -10.70 11.55 2.37
C VAL A 113 -9.63 11.03 1.39
N LEU A 114 -8.72 11.87 0.91
CA LEU A 114 -7.63 11.46 0.04
C LEU A 114 -6.66 10.49 0.76
N LEU A 115 -6.21 10.87 1.96
CA LEU A 115 -5.26 10.09 2.75
C LEU A 115 -5.87 8.78 3.25
N GLU A 116 -7.12 8.79 3.74
CA GLU A 116 -7.87 7.60 4.13
C GLU A 116 -8.06 6.63 2.96
N SER A 117 -8.41 7.16 1.79
CA SER A 117 -8.57 6.34 0.57
C SER A 117 -7.26 5.68 0.16
N PHE A 118 -6.14 6.39 0.26
CA PHE A 118 -4.82 5.84 -0.02
C PHE A 118 -4.42 4.79 1.03
N ALA A 119 -4.56 5.09 2.33
CA ALA A 119 -4.24 4.18 3.43
C ALA A 119 -5.01 2.86 3.29
N LYS A 120 -6.31 2.92 2.98
CA LYS A 120 -7.14 1.74 2.74
C LYS A 120 -6.65 0.90 1.56
N GLN A 121 -6.24 1.53 0.46
CA GLN A 121 -5.71 0.80 -0.71
C GLN A 121 -4.38 0.10 -0.37
N VAL A 122 -3.52 0.73 0.44
CA VAL A 122 -2.29 0.11 0.94
C VAL A 122 -2.61 -1.05 1.90
N GLU A 123 -3.61 -0.91 2.77
CA GLU A 123 -4.08 -1.96 3.68
C GLU A 123 -4.54 -3.20 2.89
N GLU A 124 -5.30 -3.02 1.82
CA GLU A 124 -5.75 -4.12 0.94
C GLU A 124 -4.55 -4.88 0.33
N ILE A 125 -3.50 -4.16 -0.08
CA ILE A 125 -2.25 -4.76 -0.59
C ILE A 125 -1.52 -5.55 0.50
N VAL A 126 -1.42 -5.00 1.72
CA VAL A 126 -0.80 -5.67 2.88
C VAL A 126 -1.56 -6.96 3.22
N ASN A 127 -2.89 -6.91 3.20
CA ASN A 127 -3.76 -8.06 3.46
C ASN A 127 -3.63 -9.13 2.37
N GLU A 128 -3.49 -8.74 1.09
CA GLU A 128 -3.21 -9.70 0.01
C GLU A 128 -1.85 -10.41 0.23
N ALA A 129 -0.81 -9.67 0.64
CA ALA A 129 0.49 -10.24 0.95
C ALA A 129 0.42 -11.26 2.11
N GLU A 130 -0.35 -10.97 3.15
CA GLU A 130 -0.58 -11.88 4.27
C GLU A 130 -1.30 -13.18 3.83
N ASN A 131 -2.29 -13.06 2.95
CA ASN A 131 -2.98 -14.22 2.39
C ASN A 131 -2.04 -15.15 1.61
N ILE A 132 -1.04 -14.62 0.90
CA ILE A 132 -0.02 -15.44 0.23
C ILE A 132 0.85 -16.17 1.26
N HIS A 133 1.21 -15.53 2.38
CA HIS A 133 1.96 -16.16 3.47
C HIS A 133 1.21 -17.38 4.03
N VAL A 134 -0.10 -17.24 4.26
CA VAL A 134 -0.95 -18.33 4.77
C VAL A 134 -1.04 -19.49 3.78
N ARG A 135 -1.29 -19.23 2.50
CA ARG A 135 -1.37 -20.28 1.46
C ARG A 135 -0.05 -21.06 1.34
N LYS A 136 1.08 -20.36 1.34
CA LYS A 136 2.41 -20.99 1.31
C LYS A 136 2.65 -21.86 2.55
N ARG A 137 2.21 -21.41 3.73
CA ARG A 137 2.33 -22.20 4.97
C ARG A 137 1.53 -23.51 4.88
N GLN A 138 0.30 -23.44 4.38
CA GLN A 138 -0.54 -24.62 4.15
C GLN A 138 0.08 -25.59 3.14
N ALA A 139 0.67 -25.10 2.05
CA ALA A 139 1.38 -25.94 1.08
C ALA A 139 2.58 -26.68 1.71
N ASN A 140 3.32 -26.01 2.60
CA ASN A 140 4.43 -26.64 3.32
C ASN A 140 3.95 -27.65 4.39
N GLU A 141 2.81 -27.41 5.02
CA GLU A 141 2.20 -28.32 6.00
C GLU A 141 1.47 -29.51 5.34
N SER A 142 1.05 -29.37 4.07
CA SER A 142 0.42 -30.43 3.27
C SER A 142 1.44 -31.39 2.63
N GLY A 143 2.74 -31.14 2.81
CA GLY A 143 3.80 -32.11 2.54
C GLY A 143 3.76 -33.23 3.57
N TRP A 144 2.87 -34.20 3.33
CA TRP A 144 2.78 -35.46 4.06
C TRP A 144 4.14 -36.17 4.10
N TYR A 145 4.46 -36.77 5.25
CA TYR A 145 5.57 -37.70 5.48
C TYR A 145 5.73 -38.75 4.38
#